data_AF-A0AA36NHJ5-F1
#
_entry.id   AF-A0AA36NHJ5-F1
#
_cell.length_a   1.000
_cell.length_b   1.000
_cell.length_c   1.000
_cell.angle_alpha   90.00
_cell.angle_beta   90.00
_cell.angle_gamma   90.00
#
_symmetry.space_group_name_H-M   'P 1'
#
loop_
_entity.id
_entity.type
_entity.pdbx_description
1 polymer ?
#
loop_
_entity_poly.entity_id
_entity_poly.type
_entity_poly.pdbx_seq_one_letter_code
_entity_poly.pdbx_strand_id
1 'polypeptide(L)'
;MAAGRSMARFRGRRLGVLCLLACWLGLAAYAFAAASLTPSSARAKTVARRNWADEFHVNGEARRNWADEFQEFRDSGYDVAKLMLKKATETGKGDRLLAASRTLSDGDASPGAPTAQALHAIRDLLGSQEGMLQRELNGLRGQLSAMDQRFSQVQERLQESEEREGLLGKRLTAALKQERELKFALETARQQYETVSEELENLQDSEGRLKRQVQELIQREQELKSADVVRPKDLEEVEALRKERDELLHRLEQIELHGQDYSKELQESQKREVALQAALDNSTEQMAELITALTESRAREAELQGQLSAALEREQAMSVDLQDSQAREKQLSQELEEQAVRLADALSAQEQLAERLDETLRKATSVAAELTTSRKHEVALMKDLKASLDREEKLQEELEAVARPVS
;
A
#
# COMPACT_ATOMS: atom_id res chain seq x y z
N MET A 1 71.83 58.96 -27.22
CA MET A 1 70.52 59.56 -26.87
C MET A 1 69.42 58.52 -27.13
N ALA A 2 69.18 57.65 -26.16
CA ALA A 2 68.18 56.58 -26.24
C ALA A 2 67.62 56.33 -24.83
N ALA A 3 66.63 57.12 -24.44
CA ALA A 3 65.77 56.90 -23.28
C ALA A 3 64.63 57.91 -23.35
N GLY A 4 63.39 57.47 -23.62
CA GLY A 4 62.26 58.42 -23.60
C GLY A 4 60.89 57.90 -24.03
N ARG A 5 60.78 56.75 -24.72
CA ARG A 5 59.48 56.30 -25.29
C ARG A 5 58.75 55.18 -24.54
N SER A 6 59.20 54.76 -23.36
CA SER A 6 58.62 53.58 -22.68
C SER A 6 57.58 53.86 -21.57
N MET A 7 57.27 55.11 -21.22
CA MET A 7 56.36 55.38 -20.09
C MET A 7 54.87 55.55 -20.44
N ALA A 8 54.50 55.76 -21.70
CA ALA A 8 53.09 56.03 -22.05
C ALA A 8 52.21 54.77 -22.14
N ARG A 9 52.78 53.59 -22.43
CA ARG A 9 52.00 52.33 -22.58
C ARG A 9 51.65 51.63 -21.26
N PHE A 10 52.23 52.05 -20.14
CA PHE A 10 52.00 51.40 -18.85
C PHE A 10 50.83 51.98 -18.04
N ARG A 11 50.32 53.18 -18.40
CA ARG A 11 49.18 53.81 -17.69
C ARG A 11 47.81 53.34 -18.17
N GLY A 12 47.64 53.02 -19.46
CA GLY A 12 46.35 52.54 -19.99
C GLY A 12 45.94 51.14 -19.52
N ARG A 13 46.90 50.22 -19.34
CA ARG A 13 46.61 48.85 -18.88
C ARG A 13 46.25 48.76 -17.39
N ARG A 14 46.64 49.73 -16.57
CA ARG A 14 46.31 49.71 -15.12
C ARG A 14 44.89 50.20 -14.83
N LEU A 15 44.32 51.08 -15.67
CA LEU A 15 42.94 51.54 -15.54
C LEU A 15 41.92 50.46 -15.95
N GLY A 16 42.19 49.68 -17.00
CA GLY A 16 41.30 48.57 -17.41
C GLY A 16 41.21 47.45 -16.38
N VAL A 17 42.33 47.10 -15.72
CA VAL A 17 42.36 46.04 -14.70
C VAL A 17 41.67 46.48 -13.41
N LEU A 18 41.75 47.75 -13.03
CA LEU A 18 41.04 48.29 -11.86
C LEU A 18 39.52 48.36 -12.07
N CYS A 19 39.06 48.62 -13.30
CA CYS A 19 37.63 48.63 -13.62
C CYS A 19 37.02 47.22 -13.59
N LEU A 20 37.74 46.23 -14.13
CA LEU A 20 37.31 44.82 -14.07
C LEU A 20 37.31 44.26 -12.64
N LEU A 21 38.28 44.65 -11.79
CA LEU A 21 38.30 44.28 -10.37
C LEU A 21 37.15 44.92 -9.58
N ALA A 22 36.77 46.17 -9.89
CA ALA A 22 35.63 46.83 -9.25
C ALA A 22 34.29 46.18 -9.62
N CYS A 23 34.10 45.76 -10.88
CA CYS A 23 32.91 45.02 -11.31
C CYS A 23 32.81 43.63 -10.66
N TRP A 24 33.94 42.93 -10.50
CA TRP A 24 33.97 41.63 -9.84
C TRP A 24 33.69 41.71 -8.33
N LEU A 25 34.20 42.74 -7.65
CA LEU A 25 33.92 42.95 -6.23
C LEU A 25 32.47 43.37 -5.96
N GLY A 26 31.84 44.11 -6.87
CA GLY A 26 30.40 44.44 -6.80
C GLY A 26 29.51 43.20 -6.92
N LEU A 27 29.81 42.30 -7.86
CA LEU A 27 29.09 41.04 -8.05
C LEU A 27 29.28 40.06 -6.87
N ALA A 28 30.48 40.01 -6.29
CA ALA A 28 30.76 39.18 -5.10
C ALA A 28 30.03 39.70 -3.85
N ALA A 29 29.96 41.02 -3.65
CA ALA A 29 29.24 41.63 -2.54
C ALA A 29 27.72 41.43 -2.65
N TYR A 30 27.16 41.47 -3.87
CA TYR A 30 25.74 41.23 -4.10
C TYR A 30 25.36 39.75 -3.91
N ALA A 31 26.23 38.82 -4.33
CA ALA A 31 26.06 37.39 -4.09
C ALA A 31 26.11 37.03 -2.59
N PHE A 32 26.93 37.72 -1.79
CA PHE A 32 27.01 37.51 -0.34
C PHE A 32 25.81 38.11 0.42
N ALA A 33 25.25 39.24 -0.06
CA ALA A 33 24.05 39.84 0.51
C ALA A 33 22.76 39.08 0.15
N ALA A 34 22.68 38.47 -1.04
CA ALA A 34 21.55 37.62 -1.42
C ALA A 34 21.54 36.27 -0.67
N ALA A 35 22.70 35.77 -0.25
CA ALA A 35 22.81 34.54 0.53
C ALA A 35 22.42 34.70 2.02
N SER A 36 22.36 35.93 2.55
CA SER A 36 22.04 36.18 3.97
C SER A 36 20.56 36.47 4.25
N LEU A 37 19.72 36.53 3.22
CA LEU A 37 18.27 36.80 3.33
C LEU A 37 17.35 35.58 3.16
N THR A 38 17.91 34.37 3.04
CA THR A 38 17.08 33.16 3.06
C THR A 38 16.73 32.76 4.49
N PRO A 39 15.44 32.65 4.88
CA PRO A 39 15.07 32.15 6.18
C PRO A 39 15.49 30.68 6.29
N SER A 40 16.36 30.43 7.28
CA SER A 40 16.77 29.17 7.86
C SER A 40 15.82 27.98 7.57
N SER A 41 16.24 27.13 6.63
CA SER A 41 15.64 25.82 6.31
C SER A 41 15.94 24.72 7.34
N ALA A 42 16.56 25.08 8.48
CA ALA A 42 16.93 24.13 9.52
C ALA A 42 15.71 23.62 10.33
N ARG A 43 14.61 24.39 10.38
CA ARG A 43 13.41 24.03 11.14
C ARG A 43 12.45 23.10 10.37
N ALA A 44 12.43 23.15 9.04
CA ALA A 44 11.61 22.25 8.22
C ALA A 44 12.23 20.85 8.08
N LYS A 45 13.56 20.76 7.99
CA LYS A 45 14.27 19.47 7.91
C LYS A 45 14.24 18.66 9.21
N THR A 46 14.06 19.30 10.36
CA THR A 46 13.96 18.60 11.66
C THR A 46 12.55 18.08 11.95
N VAL A 47 11.50 18.72 11.42
CA VAL A 47 10.11 18.23 11.55
C VAL A 47 9.84 17.06 10.59
N ALA A 48 10.31 17.13 9.34
CA ALA A 48 10.17 16.02 8.39
C ALA A 48 10.94 14.75 8.82
N ARG A 49 12.07 14.90 9.52
CA ARG A 49 12.87 13.76 10.02
C ARG A 49 12.31 13.16 11.31
N ARG A 50 11.51 13.89 12.09
CA ARG A 50 10.76 13.35 13.24
C ARG A 50 9.54 12.58 12.78
N ASN A 51 8.77 13.11 11.85
CA ASN A 51 7.57 12.41 11.35
C ASN A 51 7.92 11.08 10.66
N TRP A 52 9.03 10.99 9.91
CA TRP A 52 9.50 9.72 9.33
C TRP A 52 10.01 8.71 10.38
N ALA A 53 10.59 9.17 11.49
CA ALA A 53 11.05 8.26 12.54
C ALA A 53 9.88 7.70 13.38
N ASP A 54 8.86 8.52 13.61
CA ASP A 54 7.64 8.11 14.32
C ASP A 54 6.80 7.13 13.48
N GLU A 55 6.73 7.30 12.15
CA GLU A 55 5.99 6.39 11.25
C GLU A 55 6.64 5.00 11.13
N PHE A 56 7.99 4.93 11.13
CA PHE A 56 8.72 3.65 11.15
C PHE A 56 8.64 2.94 12.50
N HIS A 57 8.57 3.68 13.61
CA HIS A 57 8.37 3.09 14.94
C HIS A 57 6.96 2.53 15.10
N VAL A 58 5.92 3.23 14.62
CA VAL A 58 4.53 2.75 14.65
C VAL A 58 4.34 1.50 13.77
N ASN A 59 4.96 1.45 12.58
CA ASN A 59 4.90 0.26 11.73
C ASN A 59 5.73 -0.93 12.27
N GLY A 60 6.83 -0.64 12.98
CA GLY A 60 7.64 -1.66 13.65
C GLY A 60 6.97 -2.25 14.90
N GLU A 61 6.26 -1.42 15.67
CA GLU A 61 5.46 -1.85 16.83
C GLU A 61 4.19 -2.59 16.40
N ALA A 62 3.51 -2.16 15.32
CA ALA A 62 2.37 -2.89 14.77
C ALA A 62 2.75 -4.29 14.26
N ARG A 63 3.94 -4.44 13.64
CA ARG A 63 4.45 -5.76 13.21
C ARG A 63 4.89 -6.65 14.39
N ARG A 64 5.38 -6.07 15.49
CA ARG A 64 5.71 -6.84 16.71
C ARG A 64 4.46 -7.24 17.47
N ASN A 65 3.49 -6.34 17.64
CA ASN A 65 2.19 -6.66 18.23
C ASN A 65 1.46 -7.73 17.43
N TRP A 66 1.49 -7.67 16.09
CA TRP A 66 0.90 -8.72 15.26
C TRP A 66 1.62 -10.07 15.45
N ALA A 67 2.95 -10.08 15.52
CA ALA A 67 3.69 -11.32 15.76
C ALA A 67 3.44 -11.90 17.16
N ASP A 68 3.33 -11.06 18.19
CA ASP A 68 3.03 -11.47 19.56
C ASP A 68 1.58 -11.95 19.70
N GLU A 69 0.60 -11.28 19.07
CA GLU A 69 -0.81 -11.72 19.00
C GLU A 69 -0.96 -13.04 18.22
N PHE A 70 -0.21 -13.23 17.13
CA PHE A 70 -0.23 -14.48 16.36
C PHE A 70 0.42 -15.63 17.13
N GLN A 71 1.44 -15.34 17.95
CA GLN A 71 2.07 -16.32 18.84
C GLN A 71 1.12 -16.70 19.98
N GLU A 72 0.42 -15.73 20.59
CA GLU A 72 -0.59 -15.96 21.64
C GLU A 72 -1.83 -16.71 21.11
N PHE A 73 -2.24 -16.46 19.87
CA PHE A 73 -3.28 -17.24 19.19
C PHE A 73 -2.84 -18.69 18.93
N ARG A 74 -1.59 -18.91 18.50
CA ARG A 74 -1.04 -20.25 18.28
C ARG A 74 -0.88 -21.03 19.59
N ASP A 75 -0.42 -20.38 20.63
CA ASP A 75 -0.17 -21.00 21.94
C ASP A 75 -1.49 -21.26 22.69
N SER A 76 -2.50 -20.38 22.57
CA SER A 76 -3.85 -20.63 23.10
C SER A 76 -4.61 -21.73 22.35
N GLY A 77 -4.44 -21.86 21.03
CA GLY A 77 -4.96 -22.98 20.25
C GLY A 77 -4.34 -24.32 20.65
N TYR A 78 -3.05 -24.32 20.99
CA TYR A 78 -2.34 -25.50 21.49
C TYR A 78 -2.82 -25.89 22.90
N ASP A 79 -3.11 -24.92 23.77
CA ASP A 79 -3.65 -25.17 25.10
C ASP A 79 -5.08 -25.71 25.06
N VAL A 80 -5.95 -25.20 24.17
CA VAL A 80 -7.31 -25.77 23.99
C VAL A 80 -7.25 -27.20 23.46
N ALA A 81 -6.39 -27.48 22.48
CA ALA A 81 -6.19 -28.83 21.97
C ALA A 81 -5.62 -29.79 23.04
N LYS A 82 -4.71 -29.31 23.88
CA LYS A 82 -4.13 -30.09 24.99
C LYS A 82 -5.13 -30.31 26.12
N LEU A 83 -6.02 -29.35 26.39
CA LEU A 83 -7.10 -29.46 27.38
C LEU A 83 -8.21 -30.42 26.90
N MET A 84 -8.54 -30.40 25.59
CA MET A 84 -9.43 -31.36 24.95
C MET A 84 -8.83 -32.78 24.96
N LEU A 85 -7.54 -32.93 24.66
CA LEU A 85 -6.85 -34.23 24.69
C LEU A 85 -6.75 -34.78 26.12
N LYS A 86 -6.47 -33.92 27.11
CA LYS A 86 -6.40 -34.30 28.52
C LYS A 86 -7.78 -34.69 29.07
N LYS A 87 -8.84 -33.98 28.67
CA LYS A 87 -10.24 -34.32 29.02
C LYS A 87 -10.73 -35.59 28.33
N ALA A 88 -10.25 -35.90 27.12
CA ALA A 88 -10.50 -37.16 26.44
C ALA A 88 -9.78 -38.35 27.11
N THR A 89 -8.59 -38.14 27.68
CA THR A 89 -7.86 -39.18 28.42
C THR A 89 -8.35 -39.36 29.86
N GLU A 90 -8.80 -38.30 30.53
CA GLU A 90 -9.32 -38.36 31.91
C GLU A 90 -10.74 -38.92 31.99
N THR A 91 -11.49 -38.93 30.89
CA THR A 91 -12.86 -39.47 30.89
C THR A 91 -12.96 -40.99 30.79
N GLY A 92 -11.85 -41.75 30.72
CA GLY A 92 -11.85 -43.22 30.98
C GLY A 92 -12.91 -44.05 30.25
N LYS A 93 -13.45 -43.55 29.13
CA LYS A 93 -14.59 -44.12 28.39
C LYS A 93 -14.16 -44.95 27.17
N GLY A 94 -12.87 -44.92 26.83
CA GLY A 94 -12.29 -45.70 25.73
C GLY A 94 -12.42 -47.22 25.93
N ASP A 95 -12.24 -47.71 27.16
CA ASP A 95 -12.30 -49.16 27.44
C ASP A 95 -13.73 -49.68 27.66
N ARG A 96 -14.67 -48.81 28.05
CA ARG A 96 -16.09 -49.20 28.24
C ARG A 96 -16.87 -49.30 26.93
N LEU A 97 -16.52 -48.51 25.91
CA LEU A 97 -17.14 -48.60 24.58
C LEU A 97 -16.71 -49.85 23.81
N LEU A 98 -15.49 -50.35 24.05
CA LEU A 98 -15.05 -51.64 23.49
C LEU A 98 -15.67 -52.84 24.22
N ALA A 99 -16.04 -52.70 25.50
CA ALA A 99 -16.80 -53.71 26.23
C ALA A 99 -18.29 -53.75 25.83
N ALA A 100 -18.93 -52.58 25.61
CA ALA A 100 -20.32 -52.50 25.18
C ALA A 100 -20.54 -52.93 23.71
N SER A 101 -19.52 -52.78 22.85
CA SER A 101 -19.55 -53.30 21.48
C SER A 101 -19.57 -54.85 21.43
N ARG A 102 -18.99 -55.52 22.43
CA ARG A 102 -18.99 -56.99 22.51
C ARG A 102 -20.29 -57.59 23.05
N THR A 103 -21.14 -56.82 23.73
CA THR A 103 -22.43 -57.30 24.26
C THR A 103 -23.60 -57.11 23.30
N LEU A 104 -23.37 -56.52 22.12
CA LEU A 104 -24.39 -56.35 21.06
C LEU A 104 -24.28 -57.40 19.94
N SER A 105 -23.31 -58.32 20.01
CA SER A 105 -23.04 -59.28 18.94
C SER A 105 -23.67 -60.66 19.12
N ASP A 106 -24.21 -61.01 20.29
CA ASP A 106 -24.83 -62.32 20.53
C ASP A 106 -26.16 -62.15 21.29
N GLY A 107 -27.28 -62.20 20.56
CA GLY A 107 -28.62 -62.10 21.11
C GLY A 107 -29.69 -61.96 20.02
N ASP A 108 -30.17 -63.10 19.57
CA ASP A 108 -31.20 -63.37 18.55
C ASP A 108 -32.29 -62.31 18.30
N ALA A 109 -32.31 -61.86 17.04
CA ALA A 109 -33.41 -61.43 16.17
C ALA A 109 -34.81 -61.07 16.74
N SER A 110 -35.22 -59.83 16.49
CA SER A 110 -36.46 -59.55 15.75
C SER A 110 -36.32 -58.26 14.91
N PRO A 111 -36.79 -58.25 13.65
CA PRO A 111 -36.44 -57.24 12.65
C PRO A 111 -37.42 -56.07 12.70
N GLY A 112 -36.90 -54.89 13.05
CA GLY A 112 -37.69 -53.67 13.10
C GLY A 112 -36.86 -52.62 13.79
N ALA A 113 -35.79 -52.18 13.13
CA ALA A 113 -34.83 -51.22 13.65
C ALA A 113 -35.08 -49.82 13.06
N PRO A 114 -36.16 -49.11 13.43
CA PRO A 114 -36.34 -47.74 13.01
C PRO A 114 -35.28 -46.83 13.66
N THR A 115 -34.77 -47.20 14.84
CA THR A 115 -33.79 -46.40 15.58
C THR A 115 -32.37 -46.51 15.01
N ALA A 116 -31.90 -47.71 14.66
CA ALA A 116 -30.58 -47.88 14.05
C ALA A 116 -30.52 -47.31 12.62
N GLN A 117 -31.59 -47.47 11.83
CA GLN A 117 -31.69 -46.80 10.53
C GLN A 117 -31.80 -45.28 10.65
N ALA A 118 -32.55 -44.76 11.64
CA ALA A 118 -32.63 -43.32 11.88
C ALA A 118 -31.28 -42.72 12.31
N LEU A 119 -30.51 -43.40 13.17
CA LEU A 119 -29.17 -42.94 13.57
C LEU A 119 -28.17 -42.96 12.41
N HIS A 120 -28.24 -43.96 11.52
CA HIS A 120 -27.44 -43.98 10.30
C HIS A 120 -27.84 -42.85 9.35
N ALA A 121 -29.14 -42.61 9.14
CA ALA A 121 -29.62 -41.51 8.31
C ALA A 121 -29.21 -40.13 8.85
N ILE A 122 -29.25 -39.93 10.18
CA ILE A 122 -28.78 -38.70 10.83
C ILE A 122 -27.26 -38.53 10.65
N ARG A 123 -26.48 -39.60 10.81
CA ARG A 123 -25.03 -39.58 10.61
C ARG A 123 -24.65 -39.21 9.17
N ASP A 124 -25.34 -39.78 8.19
CA ASP A 124 -25.09 -39.48 6.77
C ASP A 124 -25.47 -38.03 6.44
N LEU A 125 -26.55 -37.51 7.02
CA LEU A 125 -27.01 -36.14 6.81
C LEU A 125 -26.06 -35.11 7.45
N LEU A 126 -25.58 -35.37 8.67
CA LEU A 126 -24.56 -34.56 9.34
C LEU A 126 -23.22 -34.60 8.60
N GLY A 127 -22.77 -35.77 8.16
CA GLY A 127 -21.54 -35.90 7.36
C GLY A 127 -21.63 -35.18 6.01
N SER A 128 -22.79 -35.21 5.36
CA SER A 128 -23.08 -34.43 4.15
C SER A 128 -23.01 -32.92 4.39
N GLN A 129 -23.60 -32.43 5.48
CA GLN A 129 -23.56 -31.01 5.84
C GLN A 129 -22.15 -30.55 6.21
N GLU A 130 -21.41 -31.34 7.00
CA GLU A 130 -20.00 -31.05 7.33
C GLU A 130 -19.14 -30.97 6.05
N GLY A 131 -19.32 -31.92 5.12
CA GLY A 131 -18.62 -31.91 3.84
C GLY A 131 -19.00 -30.75 2.93
N MET A 132 -20.21 -30.18 3.07
CA MET A 132 -20.63 -28.96 2.36
C MET A 132 -19.97 -27.73 2.97
N LEU A 133 -20.03 -27.58 4.30
CA LEU A 133 -19.42 -26.47 5.04
C LEU A 133 -17.91 -26.42 4.84
N GLN A 134 -17.21 -27.56 4.86
CA GLN A 134 -15.77 -27.62 4.58
C GLN A 134 -15.44 -27.15 3.16
N ARG A 135 -16.29 -27.46 2.16
CA ARG A 135 -16.12 -27.00 0.78
C ARG A 135 -16.34 -25.50 0.66
N GLU A 136 -17.37 -24.96 1.31
CA GLU A 136 -17.65 -23.52 1.35
C GLU A 136 -16.49 -22.77 2.03
N LEU A 137 -16.02 -23.26 3.18
CA LEU A 137 -14.92 -22.66 3.92
C LEU A 137 -13.61 -22.68 3.12
N ASN A 138 -13.31 -23.78 2.43
CA ASN A 138 -12.16 -23.83 1.52
C ASN A 138 -12.33 -22.90 0.31
N GLY A 139 -13.55 -22.76 -0.20
CA GLY A 139 -13.88 -21.80 -1.26
C GLY A 139 -13.64 -20.35 -0.82
N LEU A 140 -14.13 -19.97 0.35
CA LEU A 140 -13.91 -18.65 0.95
C LEU A 140 -12.43 -18.37 1.20
N ARG A 141 -11.67 -19.35 1.73
CA ARG A 141 -10.21 -19.23 1.90
C ARG A 141 -9.49 -18.99 0.57
N GLY A 142 -9.91 -19.67 -0.50
CA GLY A 142 -9.37 -19.45 -1.83
C GLY A 142 -9.66 -18.05 -2.37
N GLN A 143 -10.87 -17.55 -2.17
CA GLN A 143 -11.26 -16.19 -2.56
C GLN A 143 -10.49 -15.12 -1.77
N LEU A 144 -10.33 -15.32 -0.45
CA LEU A 144 -9.55 -14.43 0.41
C LEU A 144 -8.09 -14.34 -0.07
N SER A 145 -7.43 -15.48 -0.30
CA SER A 145 -6.06 -15.51 -0.80
C SER A 145 -5.91 -14.85 -2.17
N ALA A 146 -6.88 -15.01 -3.07
CA ALA A 146 -6.87 -14.34 -4.37
C ALA A 146 -7.08 -12.82 -4.25
N MET A 147 -7.85 -12.37 -3.26
CA MET A 147 -8.01 -10.94 -2.96
C MET A 147 -6.75 -10.33 -2.35
N ASP A 148 -6.09 -11.02 -1.40
CA ASP A 148 -4.81 -10.56 -0.84
C ASP A 148 -3.75 -10.34 -1.92
N GLN A 149 -3.64 -11.28 -2.86
CA GLN A 149 -2.71 -11.14 -4.00
C GLN A 149 -3.05 -9.93 -4.88
N ARG A 150 -4.33 -9.67 -5.16
CA ARG A 150 -4.76 -8.50 -5.92
C ARG A 150 -4.49 -7.21 -5.16
N PHE A 151 -4.70 -7.22 -3.84
CA PHE A 151 -4.43 -6.08 -2.98
C PHE A 151 -2.95 -5.72 -2.99
N SER A 152 -2.06 -6.71 -2.81
CA SER A 152 -0.60 -6.51 -2.91
C SER A 152 -0.19 -5.95 -4.28
N GLN A 153 -0.76 -6.46 -5.38
CA GLN A 153 -0.47 -5.95 -6.73
C GLN A 153 -0.93 -4.50 -6.93
N VAL A 154 -2.09 -4.11 -6.40
CA VAL A 154 -2.58 -2.72 -6.46
C VAL A 154 -1.67 -1.81 -5.64
N GLN A 155 -1.22 -2.27 -4.47
CA GLN A 155 -0.31 -1.54 -3.60
C GLN A 155 1.06 -1.32 -4.27
N GLU A 156 1.64 -2.34 -4.91
CA GLU A 156 2.88 -2.21 -5.68
C GLU A 156 2.73 -1.20 -6.83
N ARG A 157 1.63 -1.28 -7.59
CA ARG A 157 1.34 -0.34 -8.68
C ARG A 157 1.16 1.10 -8.19
N LEU A 158 0.54 1.27 -7.03
CA LEU A 158 0.37 2.58 -6.40
C LEU A 158 1.74 3.16 -6.04
N GLN A 159 2.60 2.38 -5.39
CA GLN A 159 3.95 2.80 -5.06
C GLN A 159 4.78 3.14 -6.31
N GLU A 160 4.72 2.32 -7.36
CA GLU A 160 5.37 2.63 -8.64
C GLU A 160 4.84 3.94 -9.26
N SER A 161 3.54 4.22 -9.12
CA SER A 161 2.91 5.45 -9.60
C SER A 161 3.42 6.67 -8.83
N GLU A 162 3.48 6.60 -7.50
CA GLU A 162 4.00 7.66 -6.64
C GLU A 162 5.48 7.96 -6.95
N GLU A 163 6.31 6.93 -7.14
CA GLU A 163 7.71 7.09 -7.53
C GLU A 163 7.85 7.78 -8.90
N ARG A 164 7.01 7.41 -9.87
CA ARG A 164 6.97 8.04 -11.19
C ARG A 164 6.52 9.50 -11.10
N GLU A 165 5.49 9.81 -10.32
CA GLU A 165 5.06 11.20 -10.07
C GLU A 165 6.20 12.01 -9.42
N GLY A 166 6.88 11.44 -8.43
CA GLY A 166 8.03 12.07 -7.78
C GLY A 166 9.16 12.39 -8.75
N LEU A 167 9.44 11.50 -9.71
CA LEU A 167 10.42 11.75 -10.78
C LEU A 167 9.95 12.83 -11.76
N LEU A 168 8.70 12.78 -12.19
CA LEU A 168 8.11 13.80 -13.07
C LEU A 168 8.11 15.19 -12.41
N GLY A 169 7.81 15.28 -11.10
CA GLY A 169 7.86 16.51 -10.33
C GLY A 169 9.28 17.10 -10.24
N LYS A 170 10.30 16.24 -10.05
CA LYS A 170 11.71 16.67 -10.11
C LYS A 170 12.09 17.20 -11.48
N ARG A 171 11.66 16.53 -12.56
CA ARG A 171 11.89 16.97 -13.94
C ARG A 171 11.20 18.30 -14.23
N LEU A 172 9.96 18.48 -13.81
CA LEU A 172 9.23 19.74 -13.97
C LEU A 172 9.94 20.89 -13.21
N THR A 173 10.41 20.63 -12.00
CA THR A 173 11.15 21.63 -11.22
C THR A 173 12.46 22.03 -11.90
N ALA A 174 13.18 21.06 -12.48
CA ALA A 174 14.38 21.33 -13.25
C ALA A 174 14.08 22.13 -14.54
N ALA A 175 13.02 21.77 -15.26
CA ALA A 175 12.58 22.48 -16.46
C ALA A 175 12.17 23.93 -16.15
N LEU A 176 11.44 24.17 -15.06
CA LEU A 176 11.09 25.52 -14.58
C LEU A 176 12.34 26.35 -14.23
N LYS A 177 13.38 25.71 -13.70
CA LYS A 177 14.65 26.39 -13.41
C LYS A 177 15.36 26.78 -14.72
N GLN A 178 15.43 25.85 -15.67
CA GLN A 178 16.01 26.09 -16.99
C GLN A 178 15.26 27.20 -17.75
N GLU A 179 13.93 27.21 -17.71
CA GLU A 179 13.11 28.26 -18.33
C GLU A 179 13.46 29.64 -17.75
N ARG A 180 13.61 29.76 -16.43
CA ARG A 180 14.03 31.03 -15.79
C ARG A 180 15.43 31.46 -16.22
N GLU A 181 16.36 30.52 -16.32
CA GLU A 181 17.72 30.78 -16.80
C GLU A 181 17.71 31.26 -18.27
N LEU A 182 16.88 30.64 -19.12
CA LEU A 182 16.70 31.05 -20.52
C LEU A 182 16.03 32.43 -20.64
N LYS A 183 15.01 32.73 -19.83
CA LYS A 183 14.39 34.07 -19.79
C LYS A 183 15.41 35.15 -19.43
N PHE A 184 16.21 34.89 -18.40
CA PHE A 184 17.26 35.81 -17.98
C PHE A 184 18.34 36.01 -19.07
N ALA A 185 18.76 34.92 -19.72
CA ALA A 185 19.72 34.99 -20.83
C ALA A 185 19.15 35.79 -22.02
N LEU A 186 17.88 35.60 -22.34
CA LEU A 186 17.19 36.31 -23.41
C LEU A 186 17.06 37.81 -23.12
N GLU A 187 16.69 38.17 -21.89
CA GLU A 187 16.62 39.58 -21.47
C GLU A 187 18.00 40.25 -21.52
N THR A 188 19.05 39.54 -21.10
CA THR A 188 20.44 40.01 -21.22
C THR A 188 20.85 40.19 -22.68
N ALA A 189 20.48 39.26 -23.56
CA ALA A 189 20.78 39.36 -24.99
C ALA A 189 20.05 40.55 -25.65
N ARG A 190 18.80 40.82 -25.26
CA ARG A 190 18.05 42.00 -25.71
C ARG A 190 18.72 43.30 -25.31
N GLN A 191 19.15 43.43 -24.06
CA GLN A 191 19.88 44.62 -23.60
C GLN A 191 21.18 44.84 -24.38
N GLN A 192 21.92 43.75 -24.69
CA GLN A 192 23.12 43.82 -25.53
C GLN A 192 22.79 44.24 -26.96
N TYR A 193 21.73 43.70 -27.55
CA TYR A 193 21.24 44.11 -28.86
C TYR A 193 20.89 45.60 -28.90
N GLU A 194 20.13 46.09 -27.92
CA GLU A 194 19.78 47.51 -27.79
C GLU A 194 21.03 48.38 -27.71
N THR A 195 21.99 48.02 -26.85
CA THR A 195 23.25 48.77 -26.70
C THR A 195 24.04 48.84 -28.01
N VAL A 196 24.21 47.70 -28.70
CA VAL A 196 24.91 47.65 -30.00
C VAL A 196 24.17 48.44 -31.08
N SER A 197 22.83 48.43 -31.05
CA SER A 197 22.02 49.19 -32.00
C SER A 197 22.16 50.70 -31.79
N GLU A 198 22.20 51.17 -30.54
CA GLU A 198 22.43 52.57 -30.20
C GLU A 198 23.84 53.02 -30.58
N GLU A 199 24.86 52.18 -30.35
CA GLU A 199 26.25 52.47 -30.77
C GLU A 199 26.35 52.60 -32.31
N LEU A 200 25.66 51.72 -33.04
CA LEU A 200 25.60 51.77 -34.50
C LEU A 200 24.90 53.04 -35.01
N GLU A 201 23.78 53.43 -34.40
CA GLU A 201 23.06 54.67 -34.74
C GLU A 201 23.94 55.91 -34.51
N ASN A 202 24.64 55.96 -33.37
CA ASN A 202 25.59 57.04 -33.07
C ASN A 202 26.76 57.11 -34.07
N LEU A 203 27.27 55.96 -34.53
CA LEU A 203 28.29 55.91 -35.56
C LEU A 203 27.77 56.43 -36.90
N GLN A 204 26.57 56.03 -37.33
CA GLN A 204 25.94 56.52 -38.56
C GLN A 204 25.72 58.04 -38.52
N ASP A 205 25.31 58.58 -37.38
CA ASP A 205 25.18 60.02 -37.17
C ASP A 205 26.52 60.75 -37.29
N SER A 206 27.57 60.18 -36.69
CA SER A 206 28.92 60.73 -36.74
C SER A 206 29.51 60.68 -38.17
N GLU A 207 29.27 59.59 -38.90
CA GLU A 207 29.63 59.40 -40.30
C GLU A 207 28.94 60.46 -41.17
N GLY A 208 27.63 60.67 -40.96
CA GLY A 208 26.86 61.69 -41.67
C GLY A 208 27.38 63.11 -41.43
N ARG A 209 27.82 63.43 -40.21
CA ARG A 209 28.44 64.73 -39.89
C ARG A 209 29.80 64.89 -40.57
N LEU A 210 30.64 63.86 -40.54
CA LEU A 210 31.96 63.87 -41.20
C LEU A 210 31.84 64.00 -42.72
N LYS A 211 30.89 63.29 -43.34
CA LYS A 211 30.61 63.41 -44.79
C LYS A 211 30.27 64.84 -45.19
N ARG A 212 29.45 65.54 -44.39
CA ARG A 212 29.13 66.97 -44.61
C ARG A 212 30.36 67.85 -44.44
N GLN A 213 31.16 67.66 -43.38
CA GLN A 213 32.39 68.42 -43.17
C GLN A 213 33.40 68.25 -44.33
N VAL A 214 33.58 67.01 -44.81
CA VAL A 214 34.44 66.73 -45.96
C VAL A 214 33.91 67.43 -47.22
N GLN A 215 32.60 67.41 -47.47
CA GLN A 215 31.99 68.14 -48.58
C GLN A 215 32.20 69.65 -48.48
N GLU A 216 32.03 70.24 -47.30
CA GLU A 216 32.29 71.67 -47.06
C GLU A 216 33.75 72.05 -47.33
N LEU A 217 34.71 71.23 -46.90
CA LEU A 217 36.14 71.45 -47.18
C LEU A 217 36.45 71.35 -48.67
N ILE A 218 35.87 70.37 -49.38
CA ILE A 218 36.01 70.22 -50.83
C ILE A 218 35.47 71.47 -51.54
N GLN A 219 34.30 71.96 -51.11
CA GLN A 219 33.68 73.15 -51.70
C GLN A 219 34.54 74.41 -51.46
N ARG A 220 35.05 74.62 -50.24
CA ARG A 220 36.00 75.72 -49.94
C ARG A 220 37.30 75.61 -50.75
N GLU A 221 37.84 74.40 -50.91
CA GLU A 221 39.03 74.17 -51.75
C GLU A 221 38.76 74.55 -53.22
N GLN A 222 37.55 74.26 -53.73
CA GLN A 222 37.14 74.66 -55.08
C GLN A 222 36.95 76.17 -55.22
N GLU A 223 36.32 76.82 -54.25
CA GLU A 223 36.14 78.28 -54.22
C GLU A 223 37.48 79.02 -54.26
N LEU A 224 38.43 78.62 -53.39
CA LEU A 224 39.78 79.20 -53.35
C LEU A 224 40.56 78.98 -54.66
N LYS A 225 40.41 77.82 -55.30
CA LYS A 225 41.04 77.56 -56.62
C LYS A 225 40.42 78.38 -57.75
N SER A 226 39.14 78.72 -57.65
CA SER A 226 38.40 79.48 -58.67
C SER A 226 38.62 81.00 -58.58
N ALA A 227 39.22 81.50 -57.49
CA ALA A 227 39.56 82.91 -57.35
C ALA A 227 40.74 83.29 -58.28
N ASP A 228 40.50 84.17 -59.25
CA ASP A 228 41.38 84.57 -60.37
C ASP A 228 42.79 85.14 -59.99
N VAL A 229 43.09 85.33 -58.70
CA VAL A 229 44.41 85.75 -58.22
C VAL A 229 44.83 84.87 -57.05
N VAL A 230 45.57 83.81 -57.35
CA VAL A 230 46.14 82.91 -56.34
C VAL A 230 47.30 83.63 -55.65
N ARG A 231 47.07 84.14 -54.44
CA ARG A 231 48.17 84.63 -53.59
C ARG A 231 48.91 83.42 -52.99
N PRO A 232 50.20 83.53 -52.67
CA PRO A 232 50.95 82.45 -52.00
C PRO A 232 50.29 81.97 -50.70
N LYS A 233 49.61 82.88 -49.98
CA LYS A 233 48.82 82.55 -48.79
C LYS A 233 47.62 81.64 -49.10
N ASP A 234 46.97 81.87 -50.24
CA ASP A 234 45.81 81.06 -50.67
C ASP A 234 46.27 79.62 -51.03
N LEU A 235 47.53 79.45 -51.49
CA LEU A 235 48.13 78.12 -51.70
C LEU A 235 48.43 77.39 -50.38
N GLU A 236 48.97 78.09 -49.38
CA GLU A 236 49.19 77.53 -48.04
C GLU A 236 47.87 77.11 -47.39
N GLU A 237 46.82 77.91 -47.54
CA GLU A 237 45.47 77.59 -47.07
C GLU A 237 44.89 76.37 -47.79
N VAL A 238 45.06 76.24 -49.11
CA VAL A 238 44.65 75.05 -49.88
C VAL A 238 45.38 73.79 -49.41
N GLU A 239 46.69 73.88 -49.12
CA GLU A 239 47.45 72.74 -48.59
C GLU A 239 47.02 72.36 -47.16
N ALA A 240 46.69 73.34 -46.32
CA ALA A 240 46.15 73.10 -44.98
C ALA A 240 44.78 72.41 -45.05
N LEU A 241 43.88 72.89 -45.91
CA LEU A 241 42.56 72.28 -46.14
C LEU A 241 42.68 70.84 -46.68
N ARG A 242 43.66 70.56 -47.54
CA ARG A 242 43.93 69.19 -48.03
C ARG A 242 44.35 68.25 -46.91
N LYS A 243 45.24 68.69 -46.01
CA LYS A 243 45.66 67.87 -44.87
C LYS A 243 44.49 67.59 -43.93
N GLU A 244 43.69 68.62 -43.63
CA GLU A 244 42.49 68.46 -42.80
C GLU A 244 41.48 67.49 -43.45
N ARG A 245 41.25 67.62 -44.76
CA ARG A 245 40.40 66.69 -45.52
C ARG A 245 40.93 65.26 -45.45
N ASP A 246 42.22 65.04 -45.66
CA ASP A 246 42.81 63.69 -45.65
C ASP A 246 42.74 63.07 -44.23
N GLU A 247 42.91 63.88 -43.18
CA GLU A 247 42.68 63.45 -41.79
C GLU A 247 41.22 63.06 -41.53
N LEU A 248 40.26 63.86 -42.01
CA LEU A 248 38.84 63.56 -41.88
C LEU A 248 38.42 62.33 -42.69
N LEU A 249 38.97 62.14 -43.90
CA LEU A 249 38.75 60.94 -44.71
C LEU A 249 39.26 59.69 -43.99
N HIS A 250 40.43 59.76 -43.36
CA HIS A 250 40.94 58.63 -42.59
C HIS A 250 40.07 58.30 -41.38
N ARG A 251 39.55 59.31 -40.67
CA ARG A 251 38.58 59.10 -39.58
C ARG A 251 37.27 58.50 -40.08
N LEU A 252 36.80 58.93 -41.24
CA LEU A 252 35.58 58.42 -41.87
C LEU A 252 35.75 56.95 -42.26
N GLU A 253 36.88 56.57 -42.85
CA GLU A 253 37.22 55.17 -43.16
C GLU A 253 37.27 54.29 -41.89
N GLN A 254 37.81 54.82 -40.78
CA GLN A 254 37.79 54.11 -39.48
C GLN A 254 36.36 53.92 -38.95
N ILE A 255 35.50 54.92 -39.06
CA ILE A 255 34.10 54.83 -38.63
C ILE A 255 33.32 53.85 -39.52
N GLU A 256 33.53 53.85 -40.84
CA GLU A 256 32.89 52.91 -41.75
C GLU A 256 33.32 51.46 -41.44
N LEU A 257 34.60 51.23 -41.13
CA LEU A 257 35.09 49.92 -40.68
C LEU A 257 34.43 49.49 -39.37
N HIS A 258 34.40 50.37 -38.36
CA HIS A 258 33.74 50.06 -37.09
C HIS A 258 32.23 49.83 -37.27
N GLY A 259 31.55 50.62 -38.10
CA GLY A 259 30.14 50.42 -38.42
C GLY A 259 29.83 49.06 -39.05
N GLN A 260 30.74 48.54 -39.91
CA GLN A 260 30.61 47.19 -40.46
C GLN A 260 30.76 46.11 -39.39
N ASP A 261 31.70 46.28 -38.45
CA ASP A 261 31.91 45.33 -37.36
C ASP A 261 30.70 45.31 -36.41
N TYR A 262 30.19 46.47 -36.00
CA TYR A 262 28.97 46.59 -35.21
C TYR A 262 27.73 46.06 -35.94
N SER A 263 27.64 46.23 -37.26
CA SER A 263 26.55 45.65 -38.05
C SER A 263 26.57 44.11 -38.03
N LYS A 264 27.75 43.50 -38.09
CA LYS A 264 27.90 42.05 -37.95
C LYS A 264 27.56 41.59 -36.53
N GLU A 265 28.04 42.30 -35.51
CA GLU A 265 27.71 41.99 -34.11
C GLU A 265 26.21 42.09 -33.84
N LEU A 266 25.53 43.10 -34.40
CA LEU A 266 24.08 43.25 -34.30
C LEU A 266 23.34 42.05 -34.94
N GLN A 267 23.76 41.62 -36.13
CA GLN A 267 23.19 40.44 -36.79
C GLN A 267 23.42 39.16 -35.99
N GLU A 268 24.61 38.99 -35.40
CA GLU A 268 24.90 37.86 -34.52
C GLU A 268 24.06 37.90 -33.24
N SER A 269 23.90 39.08 -32.65
CA SER A 269 23.06 39.28 -31.46
C SER A 269 21.60 38.93 -31.75
N GLN A 270 21.07 39.38 -32.89
CA GLN A 270 19.71 39.02 -33.34
C GLN A 270 19.55 37.50 -33.54
N LYS A 271 20.54 36.83 -34.15
CA LYS A 271 20.53 35.37 -34.29
C LYS A 271 20.52 34.66 -32.93
N ARG A 272 21.29 35.17 -31.96
CA ARG A 272 21.31 34.64 -30.58
C ARG A 272 19.97 34.84 -29.90
N GLU A 273 19.33 36.01 -30.04
CA GLU A 273 17.99 36.26 -29.49
C GLU A 273 16.95 35.28 -30.07
N VAL A 274 16.92 35.12 -31.40
CA VAL A 274 15.99 34.17 -32.05
C VAL A 274 16.24 32.74 -31.59
N ALA A 275 17.50 32.33 -31.44
CA ALA A 275 17.85 31.00 -30.95
C ALA A 275 17.42 30.79 -29.49
N LEU A 276 17.61 31.80 -28.62
CA LEU A 276 17.16 31.75 -27.23
C LEU A 276 15.64 31.72 -27.12
N GLN A 277 14.92 32.47 -27.96
CA GLN A 277 13.46 32.44 -28.02
C GLN A 277 12.96 31.06 -28.43
N ALA A 278 13.53 30.45 -29.48
CA ALA A 278 13.18 29.10 -29.90
C ALA A 278 13.47 28.04 -28.81
N ALA A 279 14.57 28.21 -28.06
CA ALA A 279 14.89 27.34 -26.94
C ALA A 279 13.89 27.50 -25.78
N LEU A 280 13.43 28.73 -25.52
CA LEU A 280 12.38 29.02 -24.55
C LEU A 280 11.07 28.34 -24.94
N ASP A 281 10.62 28.50 -26.19
CA ASP A 281 9.38 27.93 -26.69
C ASP A 281 9.38 26.39 -26.57
N ASN A 282 10.47 25.73 -27.00
CA ASN A 282 10.67 24.29 -26.81
C ASN A 282 10.66 23.90 -25.32
N SER A 283 11.33 24.66 -24.45
CA SER A 283 11.29 24.42 -23.00
C SER A 283 9.86 24.54 -22.45
N THR A 284 9.04 25.46 -22.96
CA THR A 284 7.64 25.60 -22.53
C THR A 284 6.76 24.45 -23.01
N GLU A 285 6.99 23.94 -24.23
CA GLU A 285 6.32 22.75 -24.74
C GLU A 285 6.64 21.52 -23.87
N GLN A 286 7.92 21.30 -23.55
CA GLN A 286 8.35 20.21 -22.67
C GLN A 286 7.73 20.30 -21.27
N MET A 287 7.58 21.50 -20.71
CA MET A 287 6.89 21.68 -19.43
C MET A 287 5.40 21.36 -19.53
N ALA A 288 4.73 21.74 -20.63
CA ALA A 288 3.33 21.39 -20.85
C ALA A 288 3.15 19.86 -20.95
N GLU A 289 4.05 19.15 -21.64
CA GLU A 289 4.08 17.69 -21.68
C GLU A 289 4.30 17.07 -20.29
N LEU A 290 5.21 17.62 -19.48
CA LEU A 290 5.42 17.15 -18.11
C LEU A 290 4.19 17.38 -17.21
N ILE A 291 3.50 18.52 -17.37
CA ILE A 291 2.27 18.84 -16.61
C ILE A 291 1.14 17.89 -17.00
N THR A 292 0.97 17.59 -18.29
CA THR A 292 -0.04 16.63 -18.75
C THR A 292 0.26 15.23 -18.23
N ALA A 293 1.51 14.76 -18.34
CA ALA A 293 1.94 13.48 -17.79
C ALA A 293 1.74 13.36 -16.27
N LEU A 294 2.03 14.44 -15.51
CA LEU A 294 1.75 14.49 -14.07
C LEU A 294 0.26 14.41 -13.76
N THR A 295 -0.56 15.11 -14.55
CA THR A 295 -2.02 15.11 -14.37
C THR A 295 -2.61 13.73 -14.65
N GLU A 296 -2.14 13.07 -15.70
CA GLU A 296 -2.50 11.68 -16.00
C GLU A 296 -2.03 10.71 -14.92
N SER A 297 -0.81 10.90 -14.38
CA SER A 297 -0.28 10.10 -13.28
C SER A 297 -1.17 10.21 -12.04
N ARG A 298 -1.57 11.42 -11.66
CA ARG A 298 -2.50 11.66 -10.53
C ARG A 298 -3.87 11.05 -10.75
N ALA A 299 -4.40 11.13 -11.97
CA ALA A 299 -5.67 10.51 -12.30
C ALA A 299 -5.62 8.99 -12.12
N ARG A 300 -4.52 8.34 -12.54
CA ARG A 300 -4.29 6.90 -12.33
C ARG A 300 -4.11 6.56 -10.85
N GLU A 301 -3.41 7.40 -10.09
CA GLU A 301 -3.26 7.21 -8.64
C GLU A 301 -4.62 7.25 -7.93
N ALA A 302 -5.47 8.24 -8.27
CA ALA A 302 -6.82 8.33 -7.73
C ALA A 302 -7.68 7.09 -8.08
N GLU A 303 -7.53 6.56 -9.29
CA GLU A 303 -8.21 5.32 -9.69
C GLU A 303 -7.71 4.12 -8.85
N LEU A 304 -6.39 3.98 -8.66
CA LEU A 304 -5.81 2.90 -7.84
C LEU A 304 -6.23 3.02 -6.37
N GLN A 305 -6.28 4.23 -5.80
CA GLN A 305 -6.80 4.48 -4.45
C GLN A 305 -8.30 4.12 -4.35
N GLY A 306 -9.08 4.42 -5.38
CA GLY A 306 -10.47 4.00 -5.49
C GLY A 306 -10.63 2.47 -5.54
N GLN A 307 -9.77 1.79 -6.30
CA GLN A 307 -9.76 0.33 -6.35
C GLN A 307 -9.35 -0.29 -5.01
N LEU A 308 -8.37 0.31 -4.31
CA LEU A 308 -7.88 -0.16 -3.02
C LEU A 308 -8.93 0.02 -1.91
N SER A 309 -9.59 1.18 -1.85
CA SER A 309 -10.70 1.41 -0.91
C SER A 309 -11.87 0.45 -1.16
N ALA A 310 -12.28 0.25 -2.41
CA ALA A 310 -13.31 -0.73 -2.76
C ALA A 310 -12.89 -2.18 -2.45
N ALA A 311 -11.60 -2.50 -2.50
CA ALA A 311 -11.10 -3.81 -2.09
C ALA A 311 -11.18 -3.99 -0.56
N LEU A 312 -10.79 -2.97 0.22
CA LEU A 312 -10.91 -2.98 1.69
C LEU A 312 -12.36 -3.10 2.15
N GLU A 313 -13.30 -2.41 1.52
CA GLU A 313 -14.73 -2.53 1.84
C GLU A 313 -15.24 -3.96 1.61
N ARG A 314 -14.80 -4.62 0.52
CA ARG A 314 -15.14 -6.02 0.26
C ARG A 314 -14.49 -6.98 1.26
N GLU A 315 -13.25 -6.73 1.65
CA GLU A 315 -12.57 -7.52 2.69
C GLU A 315 -13.29 -7.41 4.03
N GLN A 316 -13.69 -6.19 4.42
CA GLN A 316 -14.48 -5.96 5.63
C GLN A 316 -15.82 -6.69 5.57
N ALA A 317 -16.53 -6.65 4.44
CA ALA A 317 -17.78 -7.39 4.27
C ALA A 317 -17.57 -8.91 4.40
N MET A 318 -16.54 -9.48 3.77
CA MET A 318 -16.22 -10.91 3.90
C MET A 318 -15.79 -11.30 5.32
N SER A 319 -15.11 -10.40 6.04
CA SER A 319 -14.74 -10.61 7.45
C SER A 319 -15.98 -10.72 8.33
N VAL A 320 -16.99 -9.87 8.10
CA VAL A 320 -18.30 -9.97 8.77
C VAL A 320 -18.99 -11.28 8.41
N ASP A 321 -19.05 -11.66 7.13
CA ASP A 321 -19.66 -12.93 6.70
C ASP A 321 -18.96 -14.15 7.32
N LEU A 322 -17.62 -14.11 7.44
CA LEU A 322 -16.83 -15.15 8.09
C LEU A 322 -17.14 -15.23 9.60
N GLN A 323 -17.25 -14.09 10.28
CA GLN A 323 -17.63 -14.04 11.70
C GLN A 323 -19.04 -14.60 11.92
N ASP A 324 -20.00 -14.24 11.06
CA ASP A 324 -21.37 -14.77 11.10
C ASP A 324 -21.39 -16.28 10.85
N SER A 325 -20.59 -16.77 9.89
CA SER A 325 -20.44 -18.20 9.64
C SER A 325 -19.85 -18.93 10.84
N GLN A 326 -18.82 -18.37 11.48
CA GLN A 326 -18.21 -18.94 12.70
C GLN A 326 -19.19 -18.93 13.89
N ALA A 327 -20.03 -17.89 14.02
CA ALA A 327 -21.06 -17.83 15.05
C ALA A 327 -22.13 -18.91 14.83
N ARG A 328 -22.58 -19.11 13.59
CA ARG A 328 -23.51 -20.20 13.23
C ARG A 328 -22.90 -21.57 13.48
N GLU A 329 -21.63 -21.78 13.15
CA GLU A 329 -20.91 -23.02 13.43
C GLU A 329 -20.88 -23.32 14.93
N LYS A 330 -20.54 -22.33 15.77
CA LYS A 330 -20.57 -22.47 17.23
C LYS A 330 -21.98 -22.81 17.73
N GLN A 331 -23.01 -22.15 17.22
CA GLN A 331 -24.39 -22.45 17.62
C GLN A 331 -24.78 -23.89 17.25
N LEU A 332 -24.48 -24.34 16.02
CA LEU A 332 -24.74 -25.71 15.60
C LEU A 332 -23.96 -26.73 16.43
N SER A 333 -22.71 -26.44 16.80
CA SER A 333 -21.94 -27.31 17.69
C SER A 333 -22.57 -27.43 19.09
N GLN A 334 -23.12 -26.33 19.63
CA GLN A 334 -23.82 -26.33 20.91
C GLN A 334 -25.12 -27.13 20.83
N GLU A 335 -25.90 -26.94 19.75
CA GLU A 335 -27.13 -27.71 19.52
C GLU A 335 -26.85 -29.22 19.39
N LEU A 336 -25.75 -29.61 18.73
CA LEU A 336 -25.31 -31.00 18.64
C LEU A 336 -24.85 -31.55 19.99
N GLU A 337 -24.11 -30.78 20.79
CA GLU A 337 -23.72 -31.17 22.15
C GLU A 337 -24.95 -31.35 23.05
N GLU A 338 -25.91 -30.43 23.00
CA GLU A 338 -27.17 -30.55 23.74
C GLU A 338 -27.96 -31.79 23.33
N GLN A 339 -28.06 -32.07 22.02
CA GLN A 339 -28.72 -33.29 21.53
C GLN A 339 -27.99 -34.55 21.99
N ALA A 340 -26.66 -34.55 21.97
CA ALA A 340 -25.86 -35.68 22.47
C ALA A 340 -26.08 -35.91 23.97
N VAL A 341 -26.18 -34.85 24.78
CA VAL A 341 -26.52 -34.94 26.21
C VAL A 341 -27.93 -35.50 26.39
N ARG A 342 -28.93 -34.98 25.67
CA ARG A 342 -30.31 -35.51 25.75
C ARG A 342 -30.40 -36.98 25.39
N LEU A 343 -29.65 -37.42 24.38
CA LEU A 343 -29.57 -38.84 24.01
C LEU A 343 -28.88 -39.67 25.09
N ALA A 344 -27.81 -39.17 25.70
CA ALA A 344 -27.13 -39.84 26.81
C ALA A 344 -28.06 -39.98 28.03
N ASP A 345 -28.83 -38.94 28.37
CA ASP A 345 -29.82 -38.97 29.45
C ASP A 345 -30.95 -39.94 29.15
N ALA A 346 -31.46 -39.97 27.91
CA ALA A 346 -32.49 -40.91 27.48
C ALA A 346 -32.00 -42.37 27.55
N LEU A 347 -30.75 -42.63 27.14
CA LEU A 347 -30.14 -43.96 27.26
C LEU A 347 -29.97 -44.35 28.73
N SER A 348 -29.53 -43.43 29.60
CA SER A 348 -29.44 -43.70 31.05
C SER A 348 -30.81 -43.99 31.67
N ALA A 349 -31.85 -43.26 31.27
CA ALA A 349 -33.22 -43.55 31.71
C ALA A 349 -33.71 -44.92 31.22
N GLN A 350 -33.35 -45.31 29.99
CA GLN A 350 -33.65 -46.62 29.45
C GLN A 350 -32.92 -47.74 30.22
N GLU A 351 -31.64 -47.55 30.57
CA GLU A 351 -30.89 -48.47 31.43
C GLU A 351 -31.56 -48.63 32.80
N GLN A 352 -31.97 -47.54 33.45
CA GLN A 352 -32.70 -47.61 34.72
C GLN A 352 -34.04 -48.35 34.62
N LEU A 353 -34.76 -48.18 33.50
CA LEU A 353 -35.99 -48.92 33.24
C LEU A 353 -35.71 -50.42 33.02
N ALA A 354 -34.64 -50.75 32.31
CA ALA A 354 -34.21 -52.14 32.11
C ALA A 354 -33.83 -52.80 33.45
N GLU A 355 -33.06 -52.11 34.30
CA GLU A 355 -32.74 -52.61 35.65
C GLU A 355 -33.99 -52.81 36.51
N ARG A 356 -34.97 -51.90 36.45
CA ARG A 356 -36.25 -52.06 37.14
C ARG A 356 -37.04 -53.25 36.62
N LEU A 357 -37.05 -53.47 35.29
CA LEU A 357 -37.70 -54.64 34.70
C LEU A 357 -37.02 -55.94 35.16
N ASP A 358 -35.69 -56.01 35.11
CA ASP A 358 -34.93 -57.16 35.61
C ASP A 358 -35.20 -57.44 37.09
N GLU A 359 -35.26 -56.39 37.92
CA GLU A 359 -35.61 -56.50 39.34
C GLU A 359 -37.05 -57.01 39.53
N THR A 360 -38.01 -56.53 38.73
CA THR A 360 -39.39 -57.06 38.77
C THR A 360 -39.48 -58.51 38.31
N LEU A 361 -38.70 -58.91 37.29
CA LEU A 361 -38.62 -60.30 36.84
C LEU A 361 -37.97 -61.20 37.88
N ARG A 362 -36.92 -60.73 38.58
CA ARG A 362 -36.32 -61.44 39.74
C ARG A 362 -37.32 -61.61 40.88
N LYS A 363 -38.09 -60.57 41.21
CA LYS A 363 -39.15 -60.65 42.22
C LYS A 363 -40.25 -61.62 41.81
N ALA A 364 -40.71 -61.56 40.55
CA ALA A 364 -41.73 -62.47 40.03
C ALA A 364 -41.26 -63.92 40.02
N THR A 365 -39.99 -64.18 39.65
CA THR A 365 -39.39 -65.53 39.69
C THR A 365 -39.20 -66.03 41.14
N SER A 366 -38.84 -65.16 42.09
CA SER A 366 -38.80 -65.51 43.52
C SER A 366 -40.19 -65.89 44.05
N VAL A 367 -41.21 -65.09 43.77
CA VAL A 367 -42.60 -65.38 44.16
C VAL A 367 -43.09 -66.67 43.51
N ALA A 368 -42.76 -66.90 42.23
CA ALA A 368 -43.08 -68.16 41.57
C ALA A 368 -42.39 -69.35 42.27
N ALA A 369 -41.12 -69.21 42.67
CA ALA A 369 -40.42 -70.22 43.45
C ALA A 369 -41.11 -70.47 44.81
N GLU A 370 -41.48 -69.43 45.54
CA GLU A 370 -42.23 -69.52 46.81
C GLU A 370 -43.60 -70.18 46.64
N LEU A 371 -44.33 -69.87 45.56
CA LEU A 371 -45.60 -70.54 45.25
C LEU A 371 -45.38 -72.03 44.94
N THR A 372 -44.28 -72.39 44.26
CA THR A 372 -43.97 -73.80 44.03
C THR A 372 -43.57 -74.54 45.30
N THR A 373 -42.84 -73.91 46.23
CA THR A 373 -42.50 -74.51 47.53
C THR A 373 -43.72 -74.60 48.42
N SER A 374 -44.56 -73.57 48.45
CA SER A 374 -45.87 -73.58 49.13
C SER A 374 -46.75 -74.70 48.59
N ARG A 375 -46.88 -74.83 47.26
CA ARG A 375 -47.63 -75.94 46.65
C ARG A 375 -47.04 -77.30 46.98
N LYS A 376 -45.71 -77.45 47.03
CA LYS A 376 -45.06 -78.69 47.51
C LYS A 376 -45.41 -78.98 48.97
N HIS A 377 -45.46 -77.96 49.81
CA HIS A 377 -45.86 -78.08 51.20
C HIS A 377 -47.33 -78.46 51.35
N GLU A 378 -48.24 -77.83 50.59
CA GLU A 378 -49.66 -78.22 50.53
C GLU A 378 -49.83 -79.68 50.06
N VAL A 379 -49.09 -80.10 49.04
CA VAL A 379 -49.10 -81.50 48.58
C VAL A 379 -48.59 -82.45 49.67
N ALA A 380 -47.57 -82.05 50.44
CA ALA A 380 -47.08 -82.82 51.58
C ALA A 380 -48.15 -82.91 52.70
N LEU A 381 -48.79 -81.79 53.05
CA LEU A 381 -49.88 -81.77 54.03
C LEU A 381 -51.07 -82.61 53.58
N MET A 382 -51.46 -82.56 52.30
CA MET A 382 -52.50 -83.41 51.71
C MET A 382 -52.15 -84.89 51.80
N LYS A 383 -50.87 -85.23 51.61
CA LYS A 383 -50.37 -86.60 51.76
C LYS A 383 -50.40 -87.04 53.23
N ASP A 384 -50.07 -86.17 54.17
CA ASP A 384 -50.13 -86.45 55.61
C ASP A 384 -51.58 -86.57 56.11
N LEU A 385 -52.49 -85.71 55.64
CA LEU A 385 -53.94 -85.79 55.87
C LEU A 385 -54.51 -87.10 55.33
N LYS A 386 -54.13 -87.48 54.10
CA LYS A 386 -54.54 -88.77 53.54
C LYS A 386 -54.01 -89.93 54.40
N ALA A 387 -52.75 -89.87 54.83
CA ALA A 387 -52.19 -90.87 55.72
C ALA A 387 -52.84 -90.89 57.11
N SER A 388 -53.38 -89.77 57.62
CA SER A 388 -54.14 -89.74 58.87
C SER A 388 -55.54 -90.31 58.69
N LEU A 389 -56.22 -90.00 57.58
CA LEU A 389 -57.53 -90.58 57.23
C LEU A 389 -57.41 -92.10 57.04
N ASP A 390 -56.40 -92.58 56.32
CA ASP A 390 -56.13 -94.02 56.16
C ASP A 390 -55.85 -94.71 57.52
N ARG A 391 -55.29 -93.98 58.51
CA ARG A 391 -55.11 -94.48 59.89
C ARG A 391 -56.42 -94.47 60.67
N GLU A 392 -57.24 -93.43 60.52
CA GLU A 392 -58.58 -93.38 61.13
C GLU A 392 -59.49 -94.48 60.58
N GLU A 393 -59.47 -94.74 59.27
CA GLU A 393 -60.18 -95.87 58.66
C GLU A 393 -59.69 -97.20 59.23
N LYS A 394 -58.38 -97.41 59.38
CA LYS A 394 -57.85 -98.61 60.03
C LYS A 394 -58.27 -98.75 61.50
N LEU A 395 -58.29 -97.64 62.25
CA LEU A 395 -58.80 -97.64 63.62
C LEU A 395 -60.31 -97.91 63.68
N GLN A 396 -61.07 -97.44 62.69
CA GLN A 396 -62.49 -97.77 62.55
C GLN A 396 -62.69 -99.25 62.21
N GLU A 397 -61.90 -99.81 61.29
CA GLU A 397 -61.92 -101.25 60.99
C GLU A 397 -61.53 -102.10 62.22
N GLU A 398 -60.55 -101.65 63.02
CA GLU A 398 -60.17 -102.29 64.29
C GLU A 398 -61.29 -102.19 65.34
N LEU A 399 -61.98 -101.05 65.43
CA LEU A 399 -63.14 -100.87 66.32
C LEU A 399 -64.34 -101.70 65.86
N GLU A 400 -64.59 -101.81 64.55
CA GLU A 400 -65.62 -102.71 63.99
C GLU A 400 -65.27 -104.18 64.20
N ALA A 401 -63.98 -104.55 64.18
CA ALA A 401 -63.52 -105.89 64.52
C ALA A 401 -63.72 -106.22 66.01
N VAL A 402 -63.62 -105.23 66.91
CA VAL A 402 -63.94 -105.36 68.34
C VAL A 402 -65.45 -105.36 68.61
N ALA A 403 -66.25 -104.72 67.75
CA ALA A 403 -67.71 -104.67 67.85
C ALA A 403 -68.43 -105.89 67.26
N ARG A 404 -67.72 -106.88 66.69
CA ARG A 404 -68.35 -108.14 66.27
C ARG A 404 -68.72 -108.99 67.50
N PRO A 405 -70.01 -109.29 67.71
CA PRO A 405 -70.42 -110.18 68.78
C PRO A 405 -69.94 -111.59 68.45
N VAL A 406 -69.09 -112.15 69.32
CA VAL A 406 -68.76 -113.57 69.33
C VAL A 406 -70.05 -114.31 69.73
N SER A 407 -70.75 -114.83 68.73
CA SER A 407 -71.79 -115.85 68.87
C SER A 407 -71.18 -117.24 68.87
#